data_AF-A0A2Z6PEM0-F1
#
_entry.id   AF-A0A2Z6PEM0-F1
#
_cell.length_a   1.000
_cell.length_b   1.000
_cell.length_c   1.000
_cell.angle_alpha   90.00
_cell.angle_beta   90.00
_cell.angle_gamma   90.00
#
_symmetry.space_group_name_H-M   'P 1'
#
loop_
_entity.id
_entity.type
_entity.pdbx_description
1 polymer ?
#
loop_
_entity_poly.entity_id
_entity_poly.type
_entity_poly.pdbx_seq_one_letter_code
_entity_poly.pdbx_strand_id
1 'polypeptide(L)'
;MLPEILCRIRERVSDPAAKSSQFPARPNVPPYAPPMITMDNDDGIPYAAIGGPTAELLEQNAQALSQISANLSSLQIQENINLLCQTRDNIIRIMNEMNDSPEVMKQMPPLPVKMNEELANSILPLPPHQPQS
;
A
#
# COMPACT_ATOMS: atom_id res chain seq x y z
N MET A 1 -22.59 -11.21 -28.65
CA MET A 1 -21.54 -10.50 -27.88
C MET A 1 -21.39 -11.04 -26.44
N LEU A 2 -21.62 -12.34 -26.24
CA LEU A 2 -21.44 -13.05 -24.96
C LEU A 2 -20.48 -14.27 -25.01
N PRO A 3 -19.99 -14.78 -26.17
CA PRO A 3 -19.04 -15.89 -26.14
C PRO A 3 -17.57 -15.48 -25.92
N GLU A 4 -17.19 -14.21 -26.14
CA GLU A 4 -15.79 -13.76 -26.08
C GLU A 4 -15.23 -13.56 -24.66
N ILE A 5 -16.10 -13.37 -23.66
CA ILE A 5 -15.65 -13.08 -22.28
C ILE A 5 -15.26 -14.36 -21.53
N LEU A 6 -15.84 -15.51 -21.88
CA LEU A 6 -15.62 -16.77 -21.18
C LEU A 6 -14.26 -17.41 -21.52
N CYS A 7 -13.67 -17.07 -22.67
CA CYS A 7 -12.39 -17.64 -23.11
C CYS A 7 -11.19 -17.07 -22.31
N ARG A 8 -11.29 -15.85 -21.77
CA ARG A 8 -10.21 -15.24 -20.97
C ARG A 8 -10.07 -15.81 -19.56
N ILE A 9 -11.10 -16.43 -19.01
CA ILE A 9 -11.11 -16.90 -17.61
C ILE A 9 -10.60 -18.35 -17.51
N ARG A 10 -10.63 -19.13 -18.60
CA ARG A 10 -10.31 -20.57 -18.58
C ARG A 10 -8.85 -20.93 -18.86
N GLU A 11 -7.97 -19.95 -19.01
CA GLU A 11 -6.58 -20.24 -19.39
C GLU A 11 -5.57 -19.76 -18.36
N ARG A 12 -5.68 -20.21 -17.10
CA ARG A 12 -4.55 -20.33 -16.16
C ARG A 12 -4.83 -21.37 -15.06
N VAL A 13 -5.01 -22.63 -15.45
CA VAL A 13 -4.75 -23.80 -14.57
C VAL A 13 -3.92 -24.78 -15.37
N SER A 14 -2.61 -24.83 -15.09
CA SER A 14 -1.76 -26.03 -15.08
C SER A 14 -0.28 -25.63 -15.14
N ASP A 15 0.45 -25.90 -14.06
CA ASP A 15 1.88 -26.25 -14.11
C ASP A 15 2.04 -27.60 -14.82
N PRO A 16 3.17 -27.84 -15.53
CA PRO A 16 4.23 -28.58 -14.86
C PRO A 16 5.65 -28.07 -15.16
N ALA A 17 6.52 -28.30 -14.17
CA ALA A 17 7.95 -28.05 -14.16
C ALA A 17 8.72 -28.66 -15.34
N ALA A 18 9.67 -27.89 -15.88
CA ALA A 18 10.87 -28.42 -16.52
C ALA A 18 12.04 -27.43 -16.34
N LYS A 19 13.09 -27.88 -15.63
CA LYS A 19 14.42 -27.25 -15.62
C LYS A 19 15.00 -27.30 -17.03
N SER A 20 15.51 -26.17 -17.54
CA SER A 20 16.61 -26.21 -18.50
C SER A 20 17.51 -24.98 -18.32
N SER A 21 18.76 -25.29 -18.02
CA SER A 21 19.92 -24.39 -18.05
C SER A 21 20.07 -23.78 -19.43
N GLN A 22 20.32 -22.46 -19.49
CA GLN A 22 21.43 -21.86 -20.24
C GLN A 22 21.34 -20.33 -20.18
N PHE A 23 22.34 -19.73 -19.55
CA PHE A 23 22.66 -18.31 -19.74
C PHE A 23 23.06 -18.08 -21.20
N PRO A 24 22.61 -16.97 -21.80
CA PRO A 24 23.55 -16.11 -22.48
C PRO A 24 23.46 -14.68 -21.93
N ALA A 25 24.64 -14.08 -21.79
CA ALA A 25 24.87 -12.73 -21.29
C ALA A 25 24.05 -11.68 -22.05
N ARG A 26 23.37 -10.80 -21.31
CA ARG A 26 22.86 -9.53 -21.86
C ARG A 26 23.61 -8.37 -21.19
N PRO A 27 24.47 -7.65 -21.93
CA PRO A 27 25.07 -6.41 -21.45
C PRO A 27 24.12 -5.25 -21.74
N ASN A 28 23.51 -4.71 -20.68
CA ASN A 28 23.08 -3.32 -20.49
C ASN A 28 21.93 -3.29 -19.47
N VAL A 29 22.30 -3.16 -18.20
CA VAL A 29 21.38 -2.67 -17.17
C VAL A 29 21.90 -1.28 -16.77
N PRO A 30 21.09 -0.20 -16.88
CA PRO A 30 21.48 1.11 -16.36
C PRO A 30 21.84 1.00 -14.87
N PRO A 31 22.85 1.71 -14.35
CA PRO A 31 23.30 1.59 -12.95
C PRO A 31 22.27 2.02 -11.88
N TYR A 32 21.06 2.37 -12.28
CA TYR A 32 20.04 3.04 -11.46
C TYR A 32 18.65 2.43 -11.59
N ALA A 33 18.52 1.12 -11.79
CA ALA A 33 17.25 0.47 -11.49
C ALA A 33 17.14 0.33 -9.97
N PRO A 34 16.17 0.98 -9.28
CA PRO A 34 15.91 0.68 -7.89
C PRO A 34 15.65 -0.83 -7.75
N PRO A 35 16.15 -1.49 -6.71
CA PRO A 35 15.85 -2.89 -6.49
C PRO A 35 14.34 -3.07 -6.50
N MET A 36 13.85 -3.97 -7.35
CA MET A 36 12.46 -4.42 -7.31
C MET A 36 12.32 -5.19 -5.99
N ILE A 37 11.87 -4.50 -4.94
CA ILE A 37 11.53 -5.13 -3.68
C ILE A 37 10.34 -6.05 -3.99
N THR A 38 10.58 -7.36 -4.02
CA THR A 38 9.50 -8.36 -3.99
C THR A 38 8.65 -8.06 -2.77
N MET A 39 7.35 -7.83 -2.94
CA MET A 39 6.40 -7.49 -1.87
C MET A 39 6.07 -8.71 -0.98
N ASP A 40 7.09 -9.43 -0.53
CA ASP A 40 7.04 -10.44 0.53
C ASP A 40 7.83 -9.88 1.74
N ASN A 41 7.47 -8.66 2.17
CA ASN A 41 8.13 -7.98 3.29
C ASN A 41 7.13 -7.85 4.43
N ASP A 42 6.68 -8.98 4.96
CA ASP A 42 6.41 -9.01 6.38
C ASP A 42 7.75 -9.31 7.05
N ASP A 43 8.45 -8.28 7.50
CA ASP A 43 9.70 -8.44 8.26
C ASP A 43 9.45 -9.17 9.61
N GLY A 44 8.21 -9.59 9.88
CA GLY A 44 7.79 -10.27 11.09
C GLY A 44 7.76 -9.35 12.30
N ILE A 45 7.93 -8.04 12.09
CA ILE A 45 7.90 -7.03 13.15
C ILE A 45 6.44 -6.71 13.46
N PRO A 46 5.93 -7.08 14.63
CA PRO A 46 4.55 -6.78 14.98
C PRO A 46 4.37 -5.27 15.16
N TYR A 47 3.19 -4.73 14.82
CA TYR A 47 2.87 -3.32 15.09
C TYR A 47 3.10 -2.94 16.55
N ALA A 48 2.85 -3.86 17.48
CA ALA A 48 3.13 -3.69 18.90
C ALA A 48 4.59 -3.36 19.23
N ALA A 49 5.57 -3.76 18.40
CA ALA A 49 6.97 -3.43 18.59
C ALA A 49 7.31 -1.97 18.25
N ILE A 50 6.48 -1.31 17.42
CA ILE A 50 6.58 0.12 17.12
C ILE A 50 6.09 0.92 18.34
N GLY A 51 5.01 0.44 18.96
CA GLY A 51 4.38 1.04 20.13
C GLY A 51 3.68 2.38 19.85
N GLY A 52 2.86 2.81 20.81
CA GLY A 52 2.21 4.12 20.78
C GLY A 52 1.14 4.31 19.68
N PRO A 53 0.65 5.55 19.51
CA PRO A 53 -0.43 5.87 18.57
C PRO A 53 -0.11 5.51 17.12
N THR A 54 1.16 5.68 16.71
CA THR A 54 1.62 5.31 15.36
C THR A 54 1.40 3.83 15.07
N ALA A 55 1.64 2.94 16.04
CA ALA A 55 1.42 1.50 15.87
C ALA A 55 -0.06 1.17 15.61
N GLU A 56 -0.96 1.76 16.38
CA GLU A 56 -2.41 1.56 16.24
C GLU A 56 -2.91 2.03 14.86
N LEU A 57 -2.42 3.17 14.38
CA LEU A 57 -2.79 3.70 13.06
C LEU A 57 -2.27 2.84 11.91
N LEU A 58 -1.06 2.27 12.05
CA LEU A 58 -0.50 1.34 11.07
C LEU A 58 -1.27 0.01 11.03
N GLU A 59 -1.66 -0.52 12.19
CA GLU A 59 -2.50 -1.71 12.28
C GLU A 59 -3.88 -1.48 11.63
N GLN A 60 -4.52 -0.35 11.92
CA GLN A 60 -5.79 0.03 11.29
C GLN A 60 -5.66 0.14 9.77
N ASN A 61 -4.56 0.69 9.25
CA ASN A 61 -4.31 0.75 7.81
C ASN A 61 -4.17 -0.64 7.20
N ALA A 62 -3.45 -1.56 7.85
CA ALA A 62 -3.31 -2.92 7.38
C ALA A 62 -4.68 -3.62 7.29
N GLN A 63 -5.49 -3.51 8.34
CA GLN A 63 -6.84 -4.07 8.38
C GLN A 63 -7.75 -3.45 7.30
N ALA A 64 -7.73 -2.13 7.14
CA ALA A 64 -8.52 -1.42 6.14
C ALA A 64 -8.11 -1.82 4.72
N LEU A 65 -6.82 -1.94 4.43
CA LEU A 65 -6.31 -2.35 3.12
C LEU A 65 -6.63 -3.83 2.82
N SER A 66 -6.56 -4.70 3.81
CA SER A 66 -7.03 -6.10 3.67
C SER A 66 -8.52 -6.15 3.36
N GLN A 67 -9.33 -5.35 4.05
CA GLN A 67 -10.78 -5.29 3.78
C GLN A 67 -11.09 -4.71 2.40
N ILE A 68 -10.35 -3.68 1.97
CA ILE A 68 -10.47 -3.14 0.60
C ILE A 68 -10.20 -4.24 -0.43
N SER A 69 -9.15 -5.04 -0.24
CA SER A 69 -8.82 -6.17 -1.12
C SER A 69 -9.96 -7.20 -1.17
N ALA A 70 -10.53 -7.55 -0.02
CA ALA A 70 -11.67 -8.46 0.07
C ALA A 70 -12.91 -7.90 -0.64
N ASN A 71 -13.23 -6.62 -0.41
CA ASN A 71 -14.37 -5.94 -1.04
C ASN A 71 -14.22 -5.84 -2.57
N LEU A 72 -13.01 -5.60 -3.07
CA LEU A 72 -12.73 -5.63 -4.51
C LEU A 72 -13.00 -7.02 -5.09
N SER A 73 -12.60 -8.08 -4.39
CA SER A 73 -12.86 -9.47 -4.78
C SER A 73 -14.36 -9.82 -4.77
N SER A 74 -15.12 -9.21 -3.86
CA SER A 74 -16.58 -9.38 -3.73
C SER A 74 -17.40 -8.36 -4.53
N LEU A 75 -16.76 -7.49 -5.32
CA LEU A 75 -17.40 -6.39 -6.07
C LEU A 75 -18.17 -5.36 -5.22
N GLN A 76 -17.84 -5.23 -3.93
CA GLN A 76 -18.45 -4.29 -2.97
C GLN A 76 -17.70 -2.94 -2.93
N ILE A 77 -17.48 -2.32 -4.09
CA ILE A 77 -16.60 -1.14 -4.22
C ILE A 77 -17.08 0.06 -3.39
N GLN A 78 -18.40 0.22 -3.21
CA GLN A 78 -18.97 1.34 -2.44
C GLN A 78 -18.53 1.33 -0.97
N GLU A 79 -18.25 0.15 -0.40
CA GLU A 79 -17.81 0.01 0.98
C GLU A 79 -16.36 0.48 1.18
N ASN A 80 -15.58 0.61 0.10
CA ASN A 80 -14.19 1.03 0.16
C ASN A 80 -14.03 2.53 0.40
N ILE A 81 -15.05 3.36 0.16
CA ILE A 81 -14.94 4.82 0.31
C ILE A 81 -14.54 5.18 1.73
N ASN A 82 -15.23 4.63 2.73
CA ASN A 82 -14.94 4.92 4.13
C ASN A 82 -13.56 4.37 4.56
N LEU A 83 -13.19 3.19 4.07
CA LEU A 83 -11.89 2.57 4.36
C LEU A 83 -10.72 3.37 3.77
N LEU A 84 -10.89 3.91 2.56
CA LEU A 84 -9.92 4.78 1.91
C LEU A 84 -9.80 6.13 2.65
N CYS A 85 -10.92 6.72 3.09
CA CYS A 85 -10.90 7.92 3.93
C CYS A 85 -10.15 7.66 5.24
N GLN A 86 -10.45 6.56 5.93
CA GLN A 86 -9.76 6.16 7.15
C GLN A 86 -8.25 6.01 6.92
N THR A 87 -7.87 5.33 5.84
CA THR A 87 -6.46 5.11 5.50
C THR A 87 -5.73 6.44 5.26
N ARG A 88 -6.34 7.36 4.50
CA ARG A 88 -5.82 8.71 4.28
C ARG A 88 -5.61 9.44 5.61
N ASP A 89 -6.63 9.48 6.46
CA ASP A 89 -6.61 10.24 7.70
C ASP A 89 -5.55 9.69 8.69
N ASN A 90 -5.39 8.37 8.73
CA ASN A 90 -4.35 7.71 9.50
C ASN A 90 -2.95 8.07 8.99
N ILE A 91 -2.72 8.06 7.67
CA ILE A 91 -1.42 8.47 7.09
C ILE A 91 -1.10 9.92 7.42
N ILE A 92 -2.07 10.84 7.31
CA ILE A 92 -1.87 12.26 7.70
C ILE A 92 -1.45 12.35 9.16
N ARG A 93 -2.13 11.63 10.05
CA ARG A 93 -1.81 11.66 11.48
C ARG A 93 -0.41 11.13 11.77
N ILE A 94 -0.03 9.99 11.18
CA ILE A 94 1.32 9.43 11.30
C ILE A 94 2.37 10.43 10.79
N MET A 95 2.15 11.04 9.64
CA MET A 95 3.07 12.03 9.07
C MET A 95 3.25 13.24 9.99
N ASN A 96 2.17 13.70 10.64
CA ASN A 96 2.22 14.79 11.60
C ASN A 96 2.99 14.38 12.87
N GLU A 97 2.75 13.19 13.42
CA GLU A 97 3.50 12.66 14.57
C GLU A 97 5.00 12.54 14.26
N MET A 98 5.36 12.14 13.04
CA MET A 98 6.76 12.07 12.59
C MET A 98 7.40 13.45 12.43
N ASN A 99 6.63 14.49 12.07
CA ASN A 99 7.15 15.86 11.99
C ASN A 99 7.39 16.48 13.37
N ASP A 100 6.59 16.11 14.38
CA ASP A 100 6.72 16.55 15.78
C ASP A 100 7.74 15.73 16.59
N SER A 101 8.55 14.91 15.92
CA SER A 101 9.43 13.94 16.56
C SER A 101 10.69 14.54 17.23
N PRO A 102 11.24 13.87 18.26
CA PRO A 102 12.45 14.29 18.95
C PRO A 102 13.67 14.39 18.02
N GLU A 103 14.67 15.16 18.44
CA GLU A 103 15.82 15.58 17.61
C GLU A 103 16.59 14.42 16.93
N VAL A 104 16.56 13.23 17.52
CA VAL A 104 17.14 12.00 16.95
C VAL A 104 16.43 11.57 15.67
N MET A 105 15.10 11.65 15.63
CA MET A 105 14.32 11.25 14.45
C MET A 105 14.48 12.24 13.29
N LYS A 106 14.82 13.51 13.59
CA LYS A 106 15.18 14.53 12.58
C LYS A 106 16.50 14.24 11.84
N GLN A 107 17.34 13.35 12.37
CA GLN A 107 18.55 12.90 11.67
C GLN A 107 18.27 11.80 10.65
N MET A 108 17.10 11.15 10.71
CA MET A 108 16.75 10.18 9.69
C MET A 108 16.52 10.86 8.35
N PRO A 109 16.91 10.22 7.23
CA PRO A 109 16.57 10.74 5.92
C PRO A 109 15.04 10.81 5.78
N PRO A 110 14.50 11.84 5.09
CA PRO A 110 13.07 11.93 4.84
C PRO A 110 12.61 10.74 4.01
N LEU A 111 11.35 10.34 4.19
CA LEU A 111 10.74 9.30 3.37
C LEU A 111 10.85 9.66 1.88
N PRO A 112 11.14 8.68 1.01
CA PRO A 112 11.39 8.91 -0.41
C PRO A 112 10.15 9.44 -1.14
N VAL A 113 8.96 9.22 -0.58
CA VAL A 113 7.68 9.69 -1.11
C VAL A 113 6.88 10.32 0.02
N LYS A 114 6.23 11.45 -0.28
CA LYS A 114 5.26 12.10 0.61
C LYS A 114 3.85 11.92 0.06
N MET A 115 2.87 11.90 0.95
CA MET A 115 1.47 11.84 0.54
C MET A 115 1.10 13.13 -0.19
N ASN A 116 0.40 12.99 -1.32
CA ASN A 116 -0.19 14.13 -2.01
C ASN A 116 -1.58 14.42 -1.42
N GLU A 117 -1.62 15.33 -0.45
CA GLU A 117 -2.85 15.71 0.25
C GLU A 117 -3.88 16.37 -0.67
N GLU A 118 -3.45 17.21 -1.62
CA GLU A 118 -4.34 17.84 -2.59
C GLU A 118 -5.08 16.80 -3.42
N LEU A 119 -4.31 15.84 -3.98
CA LEU A 119 -4.90 14.75 -4.74
C LEU A 119 -5.84 13.93 -3.86
N ALA A 120 -5.39 13.50 -2.67
CA ALA A 120 -6.20 12.68 -1.76
C ALA A 120 -7.52 13.37 -1.36
N ASN A 121 -7.50 14.68 -1.13
CA ASN A 121 -8.68 15.48 -0.80
C ASN A 121 -9.58 15.74 -2.02
N SER A 122 -9.05 15.66 -3.24
CA SER A 122 -9.83 15.80 -4.47
C SER A 122 -10.57 14.52 -4.87
N ILE A 123 -10.01 13.34 -4.55
CA ILE A 123 -10.58 12.04 -4.96
C ILE A 123 -11.41 11.35 -3.87
N LEU A 124 -11.18 11.67 -2.60
CA LEU A 124 -11.91 11.10 -1.46
C LEU A 124 -12.76 12.16 -0.77
N PRO A 125 -13.91 11.78 -0.19
CA PRO A 125 -14.70 12.68 0.63
C PRO A 125 -13.85 13.35 1.71
N LEU A 126 -13.98 14.68 1.82
CA LEU A 126 -13.27 15.44 2.83
C LEU A 126 -13.78 15.06 4.23
N PRO A 127 -12.92 15.02 5.26
CA PRO A 127 -13.40 14.87 6.63
C PRO A 127 -14.42 15.98 6.92
N PRO A 128 -15.49 15.70 7.68
CA PRO A 128 -16.37 16.76 8.14
C PRO A 128 -15.52 17.77 8.92
N HIS A 129 -15.49 19.02 8.45
CA HIS A 129 -14.82 20.12 9.14
C HIS A 129 -15.32 20.16 10.59
N GLN A 130 -14.47 19.78 11.54
CA GLN A 130 -14.73 20.09 12.94
C GLN A 130 -14.53 21.61 13.09
N PRO A 131 -15.56 22.38 13.47
CA PRO A 131 -15.37 23.79 13.79
C PRO A 131 -14.36 23.88 14.94
N GLN A 132 -13.27 24.61 14.71
CA GLN A 132 -12.29 24.89 15.74
C GLN A 132 -13.00 25.67 16.86
N SER A 133 -13.02 25.09 18.07
CA SER A 133 -13.48 25.76 19.29
C SER A 133 -12.35 26.58 19.89
#